data_AF-A0A933TWC6-F1
#
_entry.id   AF-A0A933TWC6-F1
#
_cell.length_a   1.000
_cell.length_b   1.000
_cell.length_c   1.000
_cell.angle_alpha   90.00
_cell.angle_beta   90.00
_cell.angle_gamma   90.00
#
_symmetry.space_group_name_H-M   'P 1'
#
loop_
_entity.id
_entity.type
_entity.pdbx_description
1 polymer ?
#
loop_
_entity_poly.entity_id
_entity_poly.type
_entity_poly.pdbx_seq_one_letter_code
_entity_poly.pdbx_strand_id
1 'polypeptide(L)'
;MNLLIAYYLAIFAHFIFDFVWQTKDISKKRMLNQPMLVHCLIMGVSSAAIIGFYYQSLIIFIQSSLIIFVTHLLIDMVRVELDSKLPKDSPKFWQYLGADQILHTLVILVIFLILQ
;
A
#
# COMPACT_ATOMS: atom_id res chain seq x y z
N MET A 1 -22.72 2.96 1.89
CA MET A 1 -21.47 3.77 1.92
C MET A 1 -21.32 4.40 0.54
N ASN A 2 -20.94 5.68 0.42
CA ASN A 2 -20.66 6.27 -0.90
C ASN A 2 -19.21 5.97 -1.32
N LEU A 3 -18.91 6.08 -2.62
CA LEU A 3 -17.60 5.75 -3.20
C LEU A 3 -16.46 6.53 -2.52
N LEU A 4 -16.68 7.83 -2.30
CA LEU A 4 -15.67 8.71 -1.73
C LEU A 4 -15.29 8.32 -0.30
N ILE A 5 -16.28 7.96 0.53
CA ILE A 5 -16.06 7.45 1.90
C ILE A 5 -15.29 6.13 1.85
N ALA A 6 -15.67 5.20 0.96
CA ALA A 6 -14.99 3.92 0.81
C ALA A 6 -13.51 4.11 0.41
N TYR A 7 -13.26 5.01 -0.53
CA TYR A 7 -11.92 5.36 -0.98
C TYR A 7 -11.07 5.94 0.15
N TYR A 8 -11.58 6.94 0.88
CA TYR A 8 -10.85 7.52 1.99
C TYR A 8 -10.63 6.54 3.14
N LEU A 9 -11.56 5.63 3.40
CA LEU A 9 -11.35 4.55 4.37
C LEU A 9 -10.22 3.61 3.93
N ALA A 10 -10.16 3.25 2.65
CA ALA A 10 -9.09 2.41 2.12
C ALA A 10 -7.71 3.08 2.24
N ILE A 11 -7.63 4.37 1.90
CA ILE A 11 -6.41 5.17 2.11
C ILE A 11 -6.05 5.23 3.60
N PHE A 12 -7.02 5.51 4.47
CA PHE A 12 -6.77 5.62 5.89
C PHE A 12 -6.25 4.32 6.49
N ALA A 13 -6.83 3.18 6.08
CA ALA A 13 -6.33 1.86 6.46
C ALA A 13 -4.89 1.65 5.97
N HIS A 14 -4.59 1.99 4.71
CA HIS A 14 -3.24 1.92 4.17
C HIS A 14 -2.23 2.69 5.06
N PHE A 15 -2.49 3.96 5.38
CA PHE A 15 -1.59 4.74 6.24
C PHE A 15 -1.42 4.13 7.64
N ILE A 16 -2.49 3.60 8.24
CA ILE A 16 -2.39 2.92 9.54
C ILE A 16 -1.45 1.72 9.45
N PHE A 17 -1.60 0.86 8.44
CA PHE A 17 -0.80 -0.35 8.35
C PHE A 17 0.65 -0.10 7.93
N ASP A 18 0.89 0.93 7.10
CA ASP A 18 2.24 1.24 6.64
C ASP A 18 3.08 1.95 7.71
N PHE A 19 2.48 2.82 8.54
CA PHE A 19 3.22 3.61 9.54
C PHE A 19 2.97 3.19 10.98
N VAL A 20 1.71 2.99 11.38
CA VAL A 20 1.35 2.78 12.80
C VAL A 20 1.53 1.32 13.20
N TRP A 21 1.13 0.39 12.33
CA TRP A 21 1.16 -1.04 12.61
C TRP A 21 2.44 -1.75 12.17
N GLN A 22 3.47 -0.98 11.81
CA GLN A 22 4.74 -1.53 11.38
C GLN A 22 5.51 -2.13 12.56
N THR A 23 5.53 -3.46 12.66
CA THR A 23 6.29 -4.15 13.71
C THR A 23 7.80 -3.99 13.49
N LYS A 24 8.60 -4.19 14.55
CA LYS A 24 10.07 -4.14 14.46
C LYS A 24 10.63 -5.09 13.39
N ASP A 25 10.01 -6.25 13.18
CA ASP A 25 10.46 -7.20 12.17
C ASP A 25 10.05 -6.80 10.76
N ILE A 26 8.84 -6.26 10.59
CA ILE A 26 8.38 -5.69 9.31
C ILE A 26 9.24 -4.48 8.92
N SER A 27 9.69 -3.67 9.89
CA SER A 27 10.54 -2.51 9.61
C SER A 27 11.91 -2.85 8.99
N LYS A 28 12.31 -4.12 9.01
CA LYS A 28 13.55 -4.62 8.37
C LYS A 28 13.35 -4.96 6.89
N LYS A 29 12.37 -4.32 6.21
CA LYS A 29 12.13 -4.50 4.77
C LYS A 29 13.43 -4.28 3.99
N ARG A 30 13.72 -5.17 3.04
CA ARG A 30 14.79 -5.05 2.04
C ARG A 30 14.27 -5.65 0.75
N MET A 31 14.66 -5.10 -0.41
CA MET A 31 14.30 -5.57 -1.76
C MET A 31 13.23 -6.68 -1.76
N LEU A 32 13.63 -7.93 -1.95
CA LEU A 32 12.75 -9.08 -1.80
C LEU A 32 13.17 -9.92 -0.59
N ASN A 33 12.51 -9.69 0.55
CA ASN A 33 12.67 -10.49 1.75
C ASN A 33 11.33 -10.81 2.40
N GLN A 34 11.33 -11.75 3.36
CA GLN A 34 10.10 -12.16 4.06
C GLN A 34 9.37 -10.98 4.74
N PRO A 35 10.04 -10.04 5.45
CA PRO A 35 9.40 -8.82 5.95
C PRO A 35 8.66 -8.01 4.87
N MET A 36 9.25 -7.85 3.69
CA MET A 36 8.62 -7.15 2.56
C MET A 36 7.35 -7.87 2.10
N LEU A 37 7.42 -9.20 1.92
CA LEU A 37 6.27 -9.99 1.49
C LEU A 37 5.13 -9.96 2.51
N VAL A 38 5.44 -10.08 3.80
CA VAL A 38 4.44 -10.00 4.87
C VAL A 38 3.81 -8.61 4.91
N HIS A 39 4.61 -7.56 4.76
CA HIS A 39 4.12 -6.20 4.68
C HIS A 39 3.13 -6.03 3.51
N CYS A 40 3.54 -6.38 2.29
CA CYS A 40 2.71 -6.26 1.10
C CYS A 40 1.42 -7.08 1.22
N LEU A 41 1.47 -8.25 1.89
CA LEU A 41 0.29 -9.06 2.16
C LEU A 41 -0.70 -8.34 3.09
N ILE A 42 -0.20 -7.72 4.17
CA ILE A 42 -1.03 -6.91 5.07
C ILE A 42 -1.66 -5.74 4.31
N MET A 43 -0.89 -5.05 3.46
CA MET A 43 -1.39 -3.93 2.65
C MET A 43 -2.46 -4.36 1.66
N GLY A 44 -2.22 -5.46 0.95
CA GLY A 44 -3.16 -6.06 0.01
C GLY A 44 -4.47 -6.45 0.69
N VAL A 45 -4.42 -7.23 1.78
CA VAL A 45 -5.61 -7.71 2.48
C VAL A 45 -6.39 -6.57 3.14
N SER A 46 -5.72 -5.66 3.84
CA SER A 46 -6.38 -4.59 4.60
C SER A 46 -7.12 -3.60 3.69
N SER A 47 -6.46 -3.15 2.62
CA SER A 47 -7.04 -2.21 1.67
C SER A 47 -8.14 -2.88 0.83
N ALA A 48 -7.89 -4.11 0.38
CA ALA A 48 -8.88 -4.87 -0.41
C ALA A 48 -10.11 -5.25 0.40
N ALA A 49 -10.00 -5.46 1.73
CA ALA A 49 -11.17 -5.74 2.57
C ALA A 49 -12.21 -4.61 2.50
N ILE A 50 -11.76 -3.35 2.49
CA ILE A 50 -12.64 -2.19 2.38
C ILE A 50 -13.28 -2.12 0.99
N ILE A 51 -12.49 -2.37 -0.06
CA ILE A 51 -12.96 -2.38 -1.45
C ILE A 51 -13.99 -3.50 -1.67
N GLY A 52 -13.65 -4.73 -1.29
CA GLY A 52 -14.53 -5.89 -1.42
C GLY A 52 -15.82 -5.77 -0.62
N PHE A 53 -15.75 -5.16 0.58
CA PHE A 53 -16.95 -4.84 1.36
C PHE A 53 -17.83 -3.79 0.68
N TYR A 54 -17.24 -2.76 0.07
CA TYR A 54 -17.97 -1.74 -0.67
C TYR A 54 -18.74 -2.33 -1.86
N TYR A 55 -18.08 -3.16 -2.68
CA TYR A 55 -18.70 -3.82 -3.84
C TYR A 55 -19.47 -5.11 -3.49
N GLN A 56 -19.47 -5.53 -2.22
CA GLN A 56 -20.09 -6.78 -1.76
C GLN A 56 -19.66 -8.02 -2.56
N SER A 57 -18.39 -8.06 -2.98
CA SER A 57 -17.89 -9.07 -3.91
C SER A 57 -16.56 -9.67 -3.44
N LEU A 58 -16.58 -10.98 -3.20
CA LEU A 58 -15.38 -11.75 -2.88
C LEU A 58 -14.39 -11.77 -4.06
N ILE A 59 -14.89 -11.74 -5.30
CA ILE A 59 -14.03 -11.70 -6.49
C ILE A 59 -13.26 -10.39 -6.54
N ILE A 60 -13.94 -9.26 -6.30
CA ILE A 60 -13.30 -7.94 -6.25
C ILE A 60 -12.32 -7.86 -5.08
N PHE A 61 -12.64 -8.44 -3.93
CA PHE A 61 -11.68 -8.56 -2.82
C PHE A 61 -10.39 -9.28 -3.26
N ILE A 62 -10.50 -10.46 -3.88
CA ILE A 62 -9.34 -11.25 -4.30
C ILE A 62 -8.52 -10.50 -5.36
N GLN A 63 -9.19 -9.94 -6.38
CA GLN A 63 -8.53 -9.18 -7.45
C GLN A 63 -7.80 -7.96 -6.89
N SER A 64 -8.49 -7.16 -6.07
CA SER A 64 -7.91 -5.96 -5.45
C SER A 64 -6.74 -6.32 -4.54
N SER A 65 -6.86 -7.39 -3.75
CA SER A 65 -5.79 -7.86 -2.86
C SER A 65 -4.53 -8.23 -3.64
N LEU A 66 -4.69 -8.97 -4.74
CA LEU A 66 -3.56 -9.36 -5.59
C LEU A 66 -2.92 -8.16 -6.30
N ILE A 67 -3.74 -7.25 -6.85
CA ILE A 67 -3.22 -6.05 -7.52
C ILE A 67 -2.44 -5.20 -6.52
N ILE A 68 -3.05 -4.86 -5.37
CA ILE A 68 -2.40 -4.04 -4.34
C ILE A 68 -1.14 -4.73 -3.84
N PHE A 69 -1.17 -6.03 -3.56
CA PHE A 69 0.03 -6.78 -3.16
C PHE A 69 1.19 -6.61 -4.15
N VAL A 70 0.93 -6.82 -5.44
CA VAL A 70 1.97 -6.78 -6.48
C VAL A 70 2.47 -5.35 -6.68
N THR A 71 1.57 -4.38 -6.81
CA THR A 71 1.99 -2.98 -7.00
C THR A 71 2.71 -2.44 -5.78
N HIS A 72 2.25 -2.79 -4.57
CA HIS A 72 2.87 -2.35 -3.33
C HIS A 72 4.29 -2.91 -3.22
N LEU A 73 4.48 -4.20 -3.53
CA LEU A 73 5.80 -4.83 -3.57
C LEU A 73 6.74 -4.12 -4.54
N LEU A 74 6.28 -3.83 -5.76
CA LEU A 74 7.11 -3.17 -6.77
C LEU A 74 7.50 -1.75 -6.37
N ILE A 75 6.54 -0.96 -5.85
CA ILE A 75 6.77 0.41 -5.41
C ILE A 75 7.74 0.42 -4.22
N ASP A 76 7.50 -0.41 -3.19
CA ASP A 76 8.36 -0.49 -2.00
C ASP A 76 9.78 -0.97 -2.36
N MET A 77 9.92 -1.90 -3.31
CA MET A 77 11.24 -2.34 -3.78
C MET A 77 12.03 -1.20 -4.40
N VAL A 78 11.40 -0.41 -5.27
CA VAL A 78 12.02 0.77 -5.89
C VAL A 78 12.36 1.81 -4.83
N ARG A 79 11.42 2.07 -3.91
CA ARG A 79 11.56 3.00 -2.80
C ARG A 79 12.77 2.66 -1.92
N VAL A 80 12.87 1.41 -1.48
CA VAL A 80 13.98 0.93 -0.63
C VAL A 80 15.33 1.06 -1.34
N GLU A 81 15.40 0.76 -2.64
CA GLU A 81 16.64 0.92 -3.41
C GLU A 81 17.07 2.39 -3.48
N LEU A 82 16.14 3.29 -3.79
CA LEU A 82 16.39 4.73 -3.90
C LEU A 82 16.78 5.37 -2.55
N ASP A 83 16.17 4.91 -1.46
CA ASP A 83 16.38 5.45 -0.12
C ASP A 83 17.59 4.89 0.61
N SER A 84 18.07 3.70 0.23
CA SER A 84 19.14 3.00 0.94
C SER A 84 20.41 3.83 1.18
N LYS A 85 20.59 4.91 0.40
CA LYS A 85 21.76 5.80 0.41
C LYS A 85 21.45 7.21 0.93
N LEU A 86 20.21 7.50 1.31
CA LEU A 86 19.78 8.85 1.70
C LEU A 86 19.67 9.00 3.23
N PRO A 87 20.23 10.08 3.79
CA PRO A 87 19.93 10.50 5.17
C PRO A 87 18.45 10.83 5.34
N LYS A 88 17.87 10.54 6.51
CA LYS A 88 16.44 10.80 6.79
C LYS A 88 16.08 12.29 6.88
N ASP A 89 17.05 13.14 7.15
CA ASP A 89 16.95 14.60 7.15
C ASP A 89 17.12 15.21 5.74
N SER A 90 17.45 14.39 4.73
CA SER A 90 17.56 14.84 3.35
C SER A 90 16.18 15.23 2.79
N PRO A 91 16.05 16.39 2.13
CA PRO A 91 14.83 16.74 1.40
C PRO A 91 14.43 15.67 0.36
N LYS A 92 15.41 14.98 -0.25
CA LYS A 92 15.14 13.92 -1.22
C LYS A 92 14.44 12.71 -0.60
N PHE A 93 14.78 12.38 0.66
CA PHE A 93 14.13 11.28 1.38
C PHE A 93 12.62 11.53 1.51
N TRP A 94 12.24 12.76 1.88
CA TRP A 94 10.85 13.18 2.02
C TRP A 94 10.13 13.30 0.67
N GLN A 95 10.81 13.79 -0.37
CA GLN A 95 10.25 13.84 -1.72
C GLN A 95 9.90 12.45 -2.24
N TYR A 96 10.83 11.51 -2.10
CA TYR A 96 10.60 10.14 -2.53
C TYR A 96 9.58 9.43 -1.62
N LEU A 97 9.45 9.80 -0.32
CA LEU A 97 8.38 9.29 0.57
C LEU A 97 7.02 9.76 0.08
N GLY A 98 6.91 11.04 -0.26
CA GLY A 98 5.67 11.59 -0.82
C GLY A 98 5.30 10.91 -2.14
N ALA A 99 6.28 10.71 -3.03
CA ALA A 99 6.05 10.02 -4.31
C ALA A 99 5.56 8.58 -4.12
N ASP A 100 6.17 7.85 -3.18
CA ASP A 100 5.77 6.49 -2.79
C ASP A 100 4.30 6.43 -2.34
N GLN A 101 3.91 7.29 -1.41
CA GLN A 101 2.54 7.33 -0.89
C GLN A 101 1.52 7.79 -1.95
N ILE A 102 1.91 8.69 -2.86
CA ILE A 102 1.06 9.07 -4.01
C ILE A 102 0.83 7.86 -4.92
N LEU A 103 1.87 7.09 -5.24
CA LEU A 103 1.74 5.91 -6.10
C LEU A 103 0.81 4.87 -5.49
N HIS A 104 0.96 4.55 -4.21
CA HIS A 104 0.09 3.58 -3.53
C HIS A 104 -1.38 4.04 -3.51
N THR A 105 -1.64 5.32 -3.20
CA THR A 105 -3.02 5.86 -3.18
C THR A 105 -3.63 6.00 -4.57
N LEU A 106 -2.83 6.22 -5.61
CA LEU A 106 -3.26 6.18 -7.01
C LEU A 106 -3.68 4.77 -7.43
N VAL A 107 -2.94 3.72 -7.03
CA VAL A 107 -3.36 2.34 -7.31
C VAL A 107 -4.73 2.06 -6.69
N ILE A 108 -4.94 2.44 -5.43
CA ILE A 108 -6.23 2.26 -4.74
C ILE A 108 -7.34 2.98 -5.52
N LEU A 109 -7.09 4.23 -5.96
CA LEU A 109 -8.06 4.99 -6.75
C LEU A 109 -8.41 4.29 -8.06
N VAL A 110 -7.40 3.83 -8.81
CA VAL A 110 -7.58 3.12 -10.08
C VAL A 110 -8.42 1.86 -9.89
N ILE A 111 -8.23 1.13 -8.81
CA ILE A 111 -9.05 -0.05 -8.49
C ILE A 111 -10.52 0.34 -8.31
N PHE A 112 -10.84 1.37 -7.53
CA PHE A 112 -12.23 1.85 -7.35
C PHE A 112 -12.87 2.35 -8.65
N LEU A 113 -12.07 2.81 -9.63
CA LEU A 113 -12.60 3.31 -10.90
C LEU A 113 -12.80 2.20 -11.94
N ILE A 114 -11.98 1.15 -11.90
CA ILE A 114 -11.97 0.09 -12.91
C ILE A 114 -12.76 -1.14 -12.46
N LEU A 115 -12.56 -1.58 -11.21
CA LEU A 115 -13.27 -2.73 -10.66
C LEU A 115 -14.56 -2.23 -10.02
N GLN A 116 -15.68 -2.42 -10.72
CA GLN A 116 -17.03 -2.09 -10.27
C GLN A 116 -17.99 -3.25 -10.48
#